data_AF-A0A8J2V246-F1
#
_entry.id   AF-A0A8J2V246-F1
#
_cell.length_a   1.000
_cell.length_b   1.000
_cell.length_c   1.000
_cell.angle_alpha   90.00
_cell.angle_beta   90.00
_cell.angle_gamma   90.00
#
_symmetry.space_group_name_H-M   'P 1'
#
loop_
_entity.id
_entity.type
_entity.pdbx_description
1 polymer ?
#
loop_
_entity_poly.entity_id
_entity_poly.type
_entity_poly.pdbx_seq_one_letter_code
_entity_poly.pdbx_strand_id
1 'polypeptide(L)'
;MTIAKGERLPDVQVMLASENGPEAAQTADIFAGKKTAFFAVPGAFTPTCSAKHLPGFVEKKELLDAKGVDQIVCMSVNDAFVMDAWAKDQNAYGKVVMVADGNGDFTQALGLAMDGKGFGMGLRSKRFSMIVDDGVVEELNVEEGGAFEVSSADYMLGQL
;
A
#
# COMPACT_ATOMS: atom_id res chain seq x y z
N MET A 1 2.45 -13.57 13.10
CA MET A 1 3.88 -13.25 12.86
C MET A 1 3.93 -12.23 11.75
N THR A 2 4.92 -11.35 11.73
CA THR A 2 5.09 -10.38 10.63
C THR A 2 5.65 -11.11 9.42
N ILE A 3 5.10 -10.83 8.24
CA ILE A 3 5.56 -11.39 6.97
C ILE A 3 7.05 -11.10 6.75
N ALA A 4 7.76 -12.03 6.14
CA ALA A 4 9.20 -11.94 5.86
C ALA A 4 9.51 -12.03 4.36
N LYS A 5 10.74 -11.63 3.99
CA LYS A 5 11.25 -11.85 2.63
C LYS A 5 11.22 -13.34 2.28
N GLY A 6 10.85 -13.63 1.03
CA GLY A 6 10.65 -14.98 0.51
C GLY A 6 9.28 -15.59 0.82
N GLU A 7 8.46 -14.95 1.65
CA GLU A 7 7.09 -15.40 1.90
C GLU A 7 6.12 -14.87 0.84
N ARG A 8 5.10 -15.67 0.54
CA ARG A 8 3.99 -15.26 -0.33
C ARG A 8 2.99 -14.44 0.46
N LEU A 9 2.49 -13.36 -0.14
CA LEU A 9 1.44 -12.53 0.44
C LEU A 9 0.21 -13.39 0.76
N PRO A 10 -0.46 -13.16 1.91
CA PRO A 10 -1.74 -13.79 2.21
C PRO A 10 -2.76 -13.56 1.10
N ASP A 11 -3.56 -14.57 0.80
CA ASP A 11 -4.67 -14.47 -0.15
C ASP A 11 -5.96 -14.19 0.62
N VAL A 12 -6.45 -12.96 0.51
CA VAL A 12 -7.65 -12.48 1.17
C VAL A 12 -8.44 -11.56 0.24
N GLN A 13 -9.75 -11.48 0.46
CA GLN A 13 -10.58 -10.55 -0.26
C GLN A 13 -10.40 -9.13 0.29
N VAL A 14 -10.20 -8.16 -0.60
CA VAL A 14 -10.14 -6.73 -0.32
C VAL A 14 -11.08 -5.98 -1.27
N MET A 15 -11.27 -4.68 -1.02
CA MET A 15 -11.97 -3.81 -1.96
C MET A 15 -10.94 -2.92 -2.69
N LEU A 16 -11.09 -2.75 -3.99
CA LEU A 16 -10.41 -1.74 -4.77
C LEU A 16 -11.28 -0.49 -4.84
N ALA A 17 -10.66 0.68 -4.66
CA ALA A 17 -11.27 1.94 -5.04
C ALA A 17 -11.08 2.14 -6.56
N SER A 18 -12.19 2.23 -7.29
CA SER A 18 -12.20 2.46 -8.73
C SER A 18 -13.10 3.66 -9.09
N GLU A 19 -12.91 4.19 -10.29
CA GLU A 19 -13.74 5.29 -10.82
C GLU A 19 -15.22 4.92 -10.93
N ASN A 20 -15.54 3.62 -10.99
CA ASN A 20 -16.90 3.09 -11.08
C ASN A 20 -17.50 2.69 -9.72
N GLY A 21 -16.75 2.90 -8.64
CA GLY A 21 -17.12 2.51 -7.28
C GLY A 21 -16.30 1.33 -6.74
N PRO A 22 -16.62 0.84 -5.53
CA PRO A 22 -15.89 -0.26 -4.91
C PRO A 22 -15.99 -1.56 -5.70
N GLU A 23 -14.85 -2.20 -5.97
CA GLU A 23 -14.75 -3.49 -6.66
C GLU A 23 -14.09 -4.52 -5.75
N ALA A 24 -14.69 -5.70 -5.58
CA ALA A 24 -14.08 -6.77 -4.79
C ALA A 24 -12.96 -7.44 -5.58
N ALA A 25 -11.83 -7.72 -4.94
CA ALA A 25 -10.69 -8.42 -5.54
C ALA A 25 -10.01 -9.36 -4.53
N GLN A 26 -9.40 -10.44 -5.01
CA GLN A 26 -8.48 -11.24 -4.21
C GLN A 26 -7.08 -10.63 -4.28
N THR A 27 -6.34 -10.63 -3.17
CA THR A 27 -4.96 -10.15 -3.17
C THR A 27 -4.08 -10.98 -4.09
N ALA A 28 -4.28 -12.30 -4.20
CA ALA A 28 -3.55 -13.11 -5.17
C ALA A 28 -3.66 -12.57 -6.60
N ASP A 29 -4.88 -12.19 -7.05
CA ASP A 29 -5.11 -11.67 -8.40
C ASP A 29 -4.48 -10.29 -8.61
N ILE A 30 -4.39 -9.47 -7.56
CA ILE A 30 -3.76 -8.14 -7.63
C ILE A 30 -2.26 -8.29 -7.93
N PHE A 31 -1.58 -9.22 -7.27
CA PHE A 31 -0.11 -9.36 -7.30
C PHE A 31 0.43 -10.44 -8.24
N ALA A 32 -0.43 -11.34 -8.77
CA ALA A 32 -0.01 -12.43 -9.65
C ALA A 32 0.68 -11.93 -10.93
N GLY A 33 1.84 -12.52 -11.24
CA GLY A 33 2.59 -12.29 -12.47
C GLY A 33 3.13 -10.87 -12.66
N LYS A 34 3.22 -10.07 -11.58
CA LYS A 34 3.65 -8.67 -11.63
C LYS A 34 4.71 -8.37 -10.58
N LYS A 35 5.74 -7.63 -10.97
CA LYS A 35 6.62 -6.93 -10.02
C LYS A 35 5.93 -5.67 -9.53
N THR A 36 5.67 -5.59 -8.24
CA THR A 36 4.82 -4.58 -7.62
C THR A 36 5.59 -3.76 -6.59
N ALA A 37 5.55 -2.44 -6.74
CA ALA A 37 5.87 -1.50 -5.68
C ALA A 37 4.64 -1.37 -4.76
N PHE A 38 4.63 -2.12 -3.67
CA PHE A 38 3.52 -2.12 -2.72
C PHE A 38 3.84 -1.22 -1.53
N PHE A 39 2.95 -0.33 -1.13
CA PHE A 39 3.10 0.41 0.12
C PHE A 39 1.78 0.55 0.86
N ALA A 40 1.87 0.72 2.18
CA ALA A 40 0.71 0.96 3.02
C ALA A 40 0.90 2.20 3.90
N VAL A 41 -0.23 2.82 4.21
CA VAL A 41 -0.31 4.00 5.05
C VAL A 41 -1.20 3.76 6.27
N PRO A 42 -0.96 4.48 7.39
CA PRO A 42 -1.87 4.44 8.54
C PRO A 42 -3.28 4.97 8.25
N GLY A 43 -3.47 5.78 7.22
CA GLY A 43 -4.78 6.33 6.91
C GLY A 43 -4.76 7.29 5.72
N ALA A 44 -5.78 7.17 4.87
CA ALA A 44 -6.11 8.20 3.88
C ALA A 44 -6.32 9.56 4.58
N PHE A 45 -6.01 10.65 3.88
CA PHE A 45 -6.11 12.04 4.37
C PHE A 45 -5.23 12.42 5.58
N THR A 46 -4.40 11.51 6.12
CA THR A 46 -3.49 11.87 7.21
C THR A 46 -2.26 12.65 6.70
N PRO A 47 -1.68 13.58 7.50
CA PRO A 47 -0.75 14.59 6.98
C PRO A 47 0.44 14.05 6.18
N THR A 48 1.22 13.12 6.72
CA THR A 48 2.40 12.55 6.02
C THR A 48 2.00 11.71 4.81
N CYS A 49 0.86 11.03 4.88
CA CYS A 49 0.38 10.16 3.81
C CYS A 49 -0.03 10.97 2.57
N SER A 50 -0.76 12.07 2.79
CA SER A 50 -1.23 12.96 1.72
C SER A 50 -0.21 14.01 1.27
N ALA A 51 0.74 14.39 2.11
CA ALA A 51 1.74 15.39 1.74
C ALA A 51 2.99 14.78 1.10
N LYS A 52 3.28 13.50 1.36
CA LYS A 52 4.56 12.88 0.98
C LYS A 52 4.45 11.46 0.46
N HIS A 53 3.81 10.55 1.19
CA HIS A 53 3.93 9.12 0.90
C HIS A 53 3.29 8.74 -0.45
N LEU A 54 1.97 8.92 -0.60
CA LEU A 54 1.28 8.63 -1.86
C LEU A 54 1.76 9.54 -3.01
N PRO A 55 1.87 10.88 -2.84
CA PRO A 55 2.43 11.75 -3.88
C PRO A 55 3.79 11.30 -4.39
N GLY A 56 4.69 10.86 -3.50
CA GLY A 56 6.03 10.42 -3.88
C GLY A 56 6.01 9.23 -4.85
N PHE A 57 5.07 8.28 -4.68
CA PHE A 57 4.88 7.18 -5.63
C PHE A 57 4.18 7.63 -6.92
N VAL A 58 3.20 8.55 -6.84
CA VAL A 58 2.51 9.12 -8.02
C VAL A 58 3.48 9.89 -8.92
N GLU A 59 4.37 10.68 -8.34
CA GLU A 59 5.40 11.47 -9.06
C GLU A 59 6.48 10.58 -9.67
N LYS A 60 6.82 9.46 -9.03
CA LYS A 60 7.91 8.56 -9.43
C LYS A 60 7.47 7.37 -10.27
N LYS A 61 6.21 7.33 -10.71
CA LYS A 61 5.66 6.24 -11.51
C LYS A 61 6.56 5.87 -12.69
N GLU A 62 6.96 6.85 -13.49
CA GLU A 62 7.80 6.60 -14.68
C GLU A 62 9.19 6.05 -14.34
N LEU A 63 9.77 6.46 -13.20
CA LEU A 63 11.07 5.96 -12.74
C LEU A 63 10.98 4.53 -12.24
N LEU A 64 9.89 4.20 -11.53
CA LEU A 64 9.61 2.84 -11.07
C LEU A 64 9.37 1.90 -12.27
N ASP A 65 8.64 2.36 -13.28
CA ASP A 65 8.40 1.61 -14.52
C ASP A 65 9.72 1.34 -15.26
N ALA A 66 10.58 2.35 -15.39
CA ALA A 66 11.90 2.20 -16.01
C ALA A 66 12.82 1.22 -15.25
N LYS A 67 12.53 0.95 -13.97
CA LYS A 67 13.20 -0.02 -13.12
C LYS A 67 12.54 -1.41 -13.13
N GLY A 68 11.54 -1.63 -13.97
CA GLY A 68 10.87 -2.92 -14.14
C GLY A 68 9.78 -3.20 -13.13
N VAL A 69 9.24 -2.17 -12.46
CA VAL A 69 8.00 -2.31 -11.68
C VAL A 69 6.80 -2.24 -12.63
N ASP A 70 5.97 -3.28 -12.64
CA ASP A 70 4.78 -3.36 -13.50
C ASP A 70 3.61 -2.53 -12.95
N GLN A 71 3.50 -2.40 -11.63
CA GLN A 71 2.43 -1.64 -10.98
C GLN A 71 2.83 -1.11 -9.60
N ILE A 72 2.12 -0.07 -9.17
CA ILE A 72 2.19 0.46 -7.80
C ILE A 72 0.87 0.17 -7.10
N VAL A 73 0.94 -0.32 -5.86
CA VAL A 73 -0.25 -0.57 -5.02
C VAL A 73 -0.13 0.25 -3.73
N CYS A 74 -1.18 1.00 -3.40
CA CYS A 74 -1.32 1.70 -2.12
C CYS A 74 -2.46 1.08 -1.31
N MET A 75 -2.19 0.70 -0.05
CA MET A 75 -3.20 0.17 0.87
C MET A 75 -3.41 1.07 2.09
N SER A 76 -4.65 1.15 2.57
CA SER A 76 -4.97 1.66 3.90
C SER A 76 -6.10 0.83 4.53
N VAL A 77 -6.16 0.84 5.88
CA VAL A 77 -7.35 0.39 6.63
C VAL A 77 -8.37 1.53 6.65
N ASN A 78 -8.98 1.73 5.49
CA ASN A 78 -10.09 2.64 5.22
C ASN A 78 -11.06 1.91 4.28
N ASP A 79 -12.33 2.31 4.27
CA ASP A 79 -13.28 1.81 3.28
C ASP A 79 -12.97 2.33 1.87
N ALA A 80 -13.52 1.66 0.87
CA ALA A 80 -13.26 1.95 -0.54
C ALA A 80 -13.77 3.33 -0.99
N PHE A 81 -14.80 3.88 -0.35
CA PHE A 81 -15.31 5.21 -0.70
C PHE A 81 -14.33 6.30 -0.26
N VAL A 82 -13.78 6.16 0.96
CA VAL A 82 -12.72 7.06 1.44
C VAL A 82 -11.46 6.93 0.60
N MET A 83 -11.07 5.70 0.24
CA MET A 83 -9.90 5.46 -0.63
C MET A 83 -10.10 6.04 -2.04
N ASP A 84 -11.31 5.96 -2.61
CA ASP A 84 -11.66 6.59 -3.91
C ASP A 84 -11.55 8.11 -3.84
N ALA A 85 -12.18 8.73 -2.84
CA ALA A 85 -12.10 10.18 -2.65
C ALA A 85 -10.64 10.66 -2.51
N TRP A 86 -9.82 9.90 -1.77
CA TRP A 86 -8.40 10.21 -1.60
C TRP A 86 -7.61 9.99 -2.89
N ALA A 87 -7.89 8.94 -3.66
CA ALA A 87 -7.25 8.70 -4.96
C ALA A 87 -7.48 9.86 -5.94
N LYS A 88 -8.71 10.40 -5.98
CA LYS A 88 -9.08 11.56 -6.78
C LYS A 88 -8.34 12.82 -6.34
N ASP A 89 -8.34 13.11 -5.03
CA ASP A 89 -7.62 14.25 -4.43
C ASP A 89 -6.11 14.22 -4.76
N GLN A 90 -5.54 13.03 -4.84
CA GLN A 90 -4.11 12.80 -5.01
C GLN A 90 -3.69 12.53 -6.46
N ASN A 91 -4.64 12.60 -7.41
CA ASN A 91 -4.42 12.29 -8.84
C ASN A 91 -3.74 10.91 -9.04
N ALA A 92 -4.17 9.91 -8.25
CA ALA A 92 -3.54 8.60 -8.20
C ALA A 92 -4.03 7.65 -9.31
N TYR A 93 -5.22 7.88 -9.88
CA TYR A 93 -5.77 7.03 -10.93
C TYR A 93 -4.86 6.96 -12.17
N GLY A 94 -4.81 5.77 -12.77
CA GLY A 94 -3.90 5.44 -13.87
C GLY A 94 -2.43 5.23 -13.45
N LYS A 95 -2.06 5.52 -12.19
CA LYS A 95 -0.69 5.40 -11.68
C LYS A 95 -0.55 4.44 -10.51
N VAL A 96 -1.52 4.43 -9.60
CA VAL A 96 -1.50 3.63 -8.38
C VAL A 96 -2.83 2.89 -8.23
N VAL A 97 -2.76 1.59 -7.96
CA VAL A 97 -3.90 0.77 -7.59
C VAL A 97 -4.21 1.01 -6.11
N MET A 98 -5.44 1.41 -5.81
CA MET A 98 -5.85 1.87 -4.49
C MET A 98 -6.64 0.76 -3.77
N VAL A 99 -6.01 0.10 -2.80
CA VAL A 99 -6.59 -1.01 -2.03
C VAL A 99 -7.15 -0.50 -0.71
N ALA A 100 -8.44 -0.78 -0.50
CA ALA A 100 -9.16 -0.57 0.74
C ALA A 100 -9.26 -1.88 1.53
N ASP A 101 -8.38 -2.03 2.51
CA ASP A 101 -8.43 -3.13 3.48
C ASP A 101 -9.34 -2.72 4.66
N GLY A 102 -10.61 -2.46 4.36
CA GLY A 102 -11.54 -1.80 5.29
C GLY A 102 -11.76 -2.54 6.62
N ASN A 103 -11.62 -3.87 6.62
CA ASN A 103 -11.69 -4.69 7.82
C ASN A 103 -10.32 -4.89 8.50
N GLY A 104 -9.23 -4.54 7.83
CA GLY A 104 -7.87 -4.79 8.30
C GLY A 104 -7.46 -6.27 8.22
N ASP A 105 -8.16 -7.09 7.44
CA ASP A 105 -7.91 -8.54 7.37
C ASP A 105 -6.55 -8.82 6.73
N PHE A 106 -6.23 -8.11 5.64
CA PHE A 106 -4.93 -8.26 4.97
C PHE A 106 -3.80 -7.72 5.84
N THR A 107 -3.98 -6.53 6.42
CA THR A 107 -3.05 -5.90 7.36
C THR A 107 -2.71 -6.80 8.56
N GLN A 108 -3.72 -7.46 9.13
CA GLN A 108 -3.53 -8.40 10.24
C GLN A 108 -2.83 -9.68 9.78
N ALA A 109 -3.20 -10.23 8.62
CA ALA A 109 -2.58 -11.43 8.07
C ALA A 109 -1.08 -11.21 7.76
N LEU A 110 -0.71 -10.00 7.33
CA LEU A 110 0.69 -9.60 7.16
C LEU A 110 1.45 -9.42 8.49
N GLY A 111 0.75 -9.37 9.62
CA GLY A 111 1.32 -9.03 10.92
C GLY A 111 1.86 -7.59 10.97
N LEU A 112 1.25 -6.68 10.22
CA LEU A 112 1.62 -5.26 10.11
C LEU A 112 0.53 -4.32 10.62
N ALA A 113 -0.33 -4.82 11.49
CA ALA A 113 -1.30 -4.01 12.23
C ALA A 113 -0.62 -3.08 13.25
N MET A 114 -1.23 -1.92 13.47
CA MET A 114 -0.94 -0.99 14.56
C MET A 114 -2.22 -0.56 15.29
N ASP A 115 -2.11 -0.29 16.59
CA ASP A 115 -3.19 0.31 17.38
C ASP A 115 -3.11 1.84 17.31
N GLY A 116 -4.07 2.45 16.61
CA GLY A 116 -4.24 3.90 16.48
C GLY A 116 -5.29 4.49 17.43
N LYS A 117 -5.80 3.76 18.43
CA LYS A 117 -6.87 4.25 19.32
C LYS A 117 -6.52 5.53 20.08
N GLY A 118 -5.24 5.71 20.46
CA GLY A 118 -4.79 6.95 21.10
C GLY A 118 -4.98 8.21 20.25
N PHE A 119 -5.12 8.03 18.92
CA PHE A 119 -5.41 9.09 17.96
C PHE A 119 -6.87 9.05 17.45
N GLY A 120 -7.73 8.20 18.03
CA GLY A 120 -9.12 8.01 17.59
C GLY A 120 -9.28 7.24 16.27
N MET A 121 -8.26 6.47 15.86
CA MET A 121 -8.20 5.85 14.52
C MET A 121 -8.57 4.37 14.49
N GLY A 122 -8.59 3.70 15.65
CA GLY A 122 -8.82 2.25 15.74
C GLY A 122 -7.64 1.42 15.21
N LEU A 123 -7.93 0.20 14.74
CA LEU A 123 -6.94 -0.65 14.06
C LEU A 123 -6.50 0.02 12.75
N ARG A 124 -5.20 0.13 12.51
CA ARG A 124 -4.63 0.65 11.25
C ARG A 124 -3.48 -0.22 10.75
N SER A 125 -3.03 0.05 9.53
CA SER A 125 -1.79 -0.50 9.01
C SER A 125 -0.59 0.31 9.49
N LYS A 126 0.52 -0.36 9.81
CA LYS A 126 1.82 0.31 9.93
C LYS A 126 2.16 0.98 8.59
N ARG A 127 3.00 2.02 8.63
CA ARG A 127 3.62 2.55 7.41
C ARG A 127 4.70 1.57 6.95
N PHE A 128 4.61 1.11 5.71
CA PHE A 128 5.64 0.25 5.12
C PHE A 128 5.65 0.36 3.60
N SER A 129 6.72 -0.12 2.99
CA SER A 129 6.77 -0.47 1.57
C SER A 129 7.36 -1.87 1.38
N MET A 130 7.02 -2.51 0.27
CA MET A 130 7.48 -3.83 -0.14
C MET A 130 7.75 -3.83 -1.64
N ILE A 131 8.77 -4.57 -2.04
CA ILE A 131 8.91 -5.04 -3.42
C ILE A 131 8.35 -6.45 -3.43
N VAL A 132 7.37 -6.70 -4.29
CA VAL A 132 6.68 -7.98 -4.40
C VAL A 132 6.80 -8.47 -5.83
N ASP A 133 7.32 -9.67 -6.05
CA ASP A 133 7.38 -10.30 -7.38
C ASP A 133 6.52 -11.57 -7.40
N ASP A 134 5.55 -11.62 -8.31
CA ASP A 134 4.55 -12.69 -8.42
C ASP A 134 3.94 -13.07 -7.06
N GLY A 135 3.56 -12.07 -6.27
CA GLY A 135 2.99 -12.25 -4.93
C GLY A 135 3.98 -12.72 -3.85
N VAL A 136 5.28 -12.82 -4.12
CA VAL A 136 6.33 -13.15 -3.14
C VAL A 136 7.07 -11.88 -2.72
N VAL A 137 7.30 -11.71 -1.42
CA VAL A 137 8.01 -10.55 -0.88
C VAL A 137 9.50 -10.65 -1.19
N GLU A 138 10.04 -9.75 -2.00
CA GLU A 138 11.49 -9.62 -2.23
C GLU A 138 12.15 -8.72 -1.19
N GLU A 139 11.46 -7.64 -0.80
CA GLU A 139 11.96 -6.64 0.13
C GLU A 139 10.82 -6.13 1.01
N LEU A 140 11.12 -5.82 2.28
CA LEU A 140 10.15 -5.31 3.24
C LEU A 140 10.79 -4.18 4.07
N ASN A 141 10.27 -2.98 3.91
CA ASN A 141 10.69 -1.78 4.62
C ASN A 141 9.57 -1.32 5.56
N VAL A 142 9.66 -1.65 6.84
CA VAL A 142 8.69 -1.22 7.87
C VAL A 142 9.22 -0.02 8.62
N GLU A 143 8.40 1.01 8.76
CA GLU A 143 8.75 2.18 9.55
C GLU A 143 8.58 1.92 11.04
N GLU A 144 9.47 2.53 11.83
CA GLU A 144 9.35 2.55 13.28
C GLU A 144 8.60 3.81 13.74
N GLY A 145 7.52 3.61 14.49
CA GLY A 145 6.68 4.70 15.00
C GLY A 145 6.06 5.56 13.90
N GLY A 146 6.20 6.88 14.02
CA GLY A 146 5.62 7.86 13.10
C GLY A 146 6.53 8.25 11.92
N ALA A 147 7.62 7.52 11.68
CA ALA A 147 8.62 7.83 10.69
C ALA A 147 8.12 7.73 9.24
N PHE A 148 8.92 8.30 8.34
CA PHE A 148 8.75 8.21 6.88
C PHE A 148 10.13 8.41 6.23
N GLU A 149 10.86 7.31 6.10
CA GLU A 149 12.21 7.23 5.57
C GLU A 149 12.32 6.00 4.65
N VAL A 150 12.28 4.80 5.24
CA VAL A 150 12.52 3.52 4.55
C VAL A 150 11.35 3.07 3.68
N SER A 151 10.14 3.58 3.92
CA SER A 151 8.97 3.27 3.08
C SER A 151 8.81 4.22 1.89
N SER A 152 9.69 5.21 1.74
CA SER A 152 9.56 6.21 0.67
C SER A 152 9.83 5.61 -0.72
N ALA A 153 9.22 6.20 -1.75
CA ALA A 153 9.48 5.82 -3.14
C ALA A 153 10.96 6.02 -3.52
N ASP A 154 11.64 7.03 -2.97
CA ASP A 154 13.09 7.24 -3.16
C ASP A 154 13.91 6.09 -2.60
N TYR A 155 13.59 5.65 -1.37
CA TYR A 155 14.28 4.52 -0.75
C TYR A 155 14.07 3.24 -1.56
N MET A 156 12.84 2.97 -2.01
CA MET A 156 12.54 1.82 -2.85
C MET A 156 13.28 1.85 -4.19
N LEU A 157 13.36 3.01 -4.86
CA LEU A 157 14.14 3.13 -6.11
C LEU A 157 15.62 2.79 -5.92
N GLY A 158 16.18 3.03 -4.73
CA GLY A 158 17.54 2.62 -4.37
C GLY A 158 17.72 1.10 -4.23
N GLN A 159 16.64 0.34 -4.13
CA GLN A 159 16.62 -1.11 -3.97
C GLN A 159 16.30 -1.87 -5.27
N LEU A 160 15.84 -1.17 -6.32
CA LEU A 160 15.43 -1.71 -7.61
C LEU A 160 16.54 -1.70 -8.68
#